data_AF-A0A067PA91-F1
#
_entry.id   AF-A0A067PA91-F1
#
_cell.length_a   1.000
_cell.length_b   1.000
_cell.length_c   1.000
_cell.angle_alpha   90.00
_cell.angle_beta   90.00
_cell.angle_gamma   90.00
#
_symmetry.space_group_name_H-M   'P 1'
#
loop_
_entity.id
_entity.type
_entity.pdbx_description
1 polymer ?
#
loop_
_entity_poly.entity_id
_entity_poly.type
_entity_poly.pdbx_seq_one_letter_code
_entity_poly.pdbx_strand_id
1 'polypeptide(L)'
;MIVRDAACNCQDERQCQEGSRDEVIAKITEWGTTVNAPPIFWLYGPAGSGKSTIARTVSDKIESEGDGLGVKLAASWVFSRRTGRTTIAKFFPTIAYQLAISLPWIRADLERALGDDPSILNQTPTRQFKKLVIRPIKPFRESIPTPIIIVDGLDECDDVDADRLMEVITAAFDARQCPLRFLVTSRTGCDAIQQHFDRDLSKFYHLNLWCYSACAAIRTFFQVELRKIYDGRKRHMNVKAPWPSTEQLDVLASKADGLFIYASTLVKFVAEKGGRPDRKLEEAMERHNGLDSLYHQVLSSSPSSGTPLFQRIIGSVLCVPRTLDFDDLADLLSVDVVDMEVTLEGCHSILQVPDTNCPGSRGWMHPLQFLHASLPDFFTREERSKDYFIDIPKHHVWLLVHVIRIIEDKFSSHHTNYHANPGLFIDFSPGLSYACKNWRYHFGFALELDPCCLRRDHGLVECLRKFLAKVAFEWTLEMWMAVMPRQDQCNKLRSLLAMVMGAEGLLKTFDVGCHFQNH
;
A
#
# COMPACT_ATOMS: atom_id res chain seq x y z
N MET A 1 7.90 -27.74 -5.00
CA MET A 1 6.69 -27.49 -4.18
C MET A 1 6.63 -25.99 -3.88
N ILE A 2 6.19 -25.27 -4.90
CA ILE A 2 5.57 -23.94 -4.95
C ILE A 2 5.59 -23.08 -3.66
N VAL A 3 6.34 -21.98 -3.66
CA VAL A 3 6.08 -20.82 -2.79
C VAL A 3 4.96 -19.99 -3.43
N ARG A 4 3.72 -20.50 -3.39
CA ARG A 4 2.50 -19.73 -3.77
C ARG A 4 1.69 -19.30 -2.55
N ASP A 5 1.97 -19.85 -1.38
CA ASP A 5 1.22 -19.50 -0.18
C ASP A 5 2.00 -18.50 0.67
N ALA A 6 1.81 -17.21 0.35
CA ALA A 6 1.65 -16.16 1.36
C ALA A 6 1.49 -14.75 0.75
N ALA A 7 1.71 -14.51 -0.54
CA ALA A 7 1.73 -13.14 -1.08
C ALA A 7 0.96 -13.04 -2.38
N CYS A 8 -0.13 -12.26 -2.39
CA CYS A 8 -0.89 -11.89 -3.58
C CYS A 8 -1.89 -12.96 -4.07
N ASN A 9 -2.87 -13.28 -3.24
CA ASN A 9 -4.22 -13.52 -3.76
C ASN A 9 -4.95 -12.17 -3.83
N CYS A 10 -5.74 -12.01 -4.89
CA CYS A 10 -6.49 -10.81 -5.30
C CYS A 10 -5.70 -9.86 -6.22
N GLN A 11 -5.92 -10.10 -7.52
CA GLN A 11 -5.56 -9.35 -8.74
C GLN A 11 -4.40 -9.89 -9.60
N ASP A 12 -4.82 -10.77 -10.52
CA ASP A 12 -4.27 -11.06 -11.85
C ASP A 12 -2.95 -11.85 -11.97
N GLU A 13 -3.14 -13.13 -12.30
CA GLU A 13 -2.21 -14.09 -12.91
C GLU A 13 -1.65 -13.59 -14.25
N ARG A 14 -0.90 -12.48 -14.27
CA ARG A 14 -0.42 -11.91 -15.54
C ARG A 14 1.10 -11.79 -15.54
N GLN A 15 1.73 -12.66 -16.32
CA GLN A 15 3.08 -12.46 -16.84
C GLN A 15 3.07 -11.34 -17.88
N CYS A 16 4.25 -10.81 -18.22
CA CYS A 16 4.39 -9.96 -19.39
C CYS A 16 3.87 -10.76 -20.60
N GLN A 17 3.04 -10.12 -21.44
CA GLN A 17 2.69 -10.70 -22.74
C GLN A 17 3.98 -10.92 -23.54
N GLU A 18 4.08 -12.04 -24.26
CA GLU A 18 5.22 -12.30 -25.14
C GLU A 18 5.49 -11.09 -26.05
N GLY A 19 6.75 -10.68 -26.19
CA GLY A 19 7.15 -9.53 -26.99
C GLY A 19 7.02 -8.17 -26.30
N SER A 20 6.38 -8.06 -25.13
CA SER A 20 6.07 -6.76 -24.54
C SER A 20 7.23 -6.07 -23.82
N ARG A 21 8.09 -6.85 -23.15
CA ARG A 21 9.21 -6.35 -22.32
C ARG A 21 10.45 -7.24 -22.45
N ASP A 22 10.56 -7.97 -23.56
CA ASP A 22 11.56 -9.01 -23.77
C ASP A 22 12.99 -8.47 -23.67
N GLU A 23 13.25 -7.27 -24.18
CA GLU A 23 14.58 -6.64 -24.06
C GLU A 23 14.99 -6.42 -22.60
N VAL A 24 14.06 -5.95 -21.76
CA VAL A 24 14.32 -5.70 -20.33
C VAL A 24 14.49 -7.01 -19.59
N ILE A 25 13.64 -8.00 -19.88
CA ILE A 25 13.73 -9.35 -19.30
C ILE A 25 15.05 -10.00 -19.67
N ALA A 26 15.49 -9.87 -20.93
CA ALA A 26 16.78 -10.37 -21.40
C ALA A 26 17.95 -9.74 -20.65
N LYS A 27 17.95 -8.41 -20.45
CA LYS A 27 18.98 -7.70 -19.67
C LYS A 27 19.03 -8.16 -18.22
N ILE A 28 17.88 -8.37 -17.58
CA ILE A 28 17.84 -8.89 -16.20
C ILE A 28 18.38 -10.33 -16.15
N THR A 29 18.01 -11.15 -17.13
CA THR A 29 18.48 -12.54 -17.24
C THR A 29 20.00 -12.58 -17.42
N GLU A 30 20.53 -11.80 -18.36
CA GLU A 30 21.97 -11.66 -18.64
C GLU A 30 22.74 -11.15 -17.42
N TRP A 31 22.20 -10.13 -16.75
CA TRP A 31 22.77 -9.64 -15.50
C TRP A 31 22.89 -10.78 -14.48
N GLY A 32 21.83 -11.56 -14.28
CA GLY A 32 21.79 -12.64 -13.31
C GLY A 32 22.91 -13.66 -13.51
N THR A 33 23.19 -14.02 -14.77
CA THR A 33 24.15 -15.08 -15.13
C THR A 33 25.59 -14.60 -15.27
N THR A 34 25.81 -13.29 -15.41
CA THR A 34 27.14 -12.71 -15.61
C THR A 34 27.98 -12.77 -14.33
N VAL A 35 29.09 -13.49 -14.34
CA VAL A 35 29.95 -13.78 -13.15
C VAL A 35 30.34 -12.52 -12.35
N ASN A 36 30.79 -11.46 -13.02
CA ASN A 36 31.29 -10.24 -12.38
C ASN A 36 30.31 -9.05 -12.47
N ALA A 37 29.02 -9.32 -12.71
CA ALA A 37 28.03 -8.25 -12.69
C ALA A 37 27.84 -7.70 -11.25
N PRO A 38 27.44 -6.43 -11.12
CA PRO A 38 27.11 -5.85 -9.83
C PRO A 38 26.05 -6.68 -9.09
N PRO A 39 26.13 -6.84 -7.76
CA PRO A 39 25.26 -7.73 -7.00
C PRO A 39 23.79 -7.28 -6.91
N ILE A 40 23.49 -6.01 -7.20
CA ILE A 40 22.14 -5.46 -7.13
C ILE A 40 21.72 -5.00 -8.54
N PHE A 41 20.61 -5.53 -9.04
CA PHE A 41 19.91 -4.98 -10.19
C PHE A 41 18.77 -4.08 -9.70
N TRP A 42 18.82 -2.80 -10.06
CA TRP A 42 17.78 -1.85 -9.72
C TRP A 42 16.94 -1.52 -10.96
N LEU A 43 15.71 -2.04 -11.00
CA LEU A 43 14.72 -1.73 -12.03
C LEU A 43 13.79 -0.62 -11.53
N TYR A 44 13.90 0.57 -12.09
CA TYR A 44 13.04 1.70 -11.70
C TYR A 44 12.27 2.30 -12.86
N GLY A 45 11.23 3.06 -12.53
CA GLY A 45 10.38 3.73 -13.49
C GLY A 45 9.06 4.17 -12.86
N PRO A 46 8.19 4.85 -13.59
CA PRO A 46 6.96 5.41 -13.02
C PRO A 46 6.00 4.33 -12.51
N ALA A 47 5.06 4.74 -11.67
CA ALA A 47 3.98 3.87 -11.21
C ALA A 47 3.18 3.36 -12.42
N GLY A 48 2.86 2.06 -12.45
CA GLY A 48 2.04 1.47 -13.52
C GLY A 48 2.75 1.18 -14.83
N SER A 49 4.08 1.28 -14.88
CA SER A 49 4.90 0.89 -16.04
C SER A 49 5.12 -0.61 -16.19
N GLY A 50 4.72 -1.42 -15.19
CA GLY A 50 4.78 -2.88 -15.24
C GLY A 50 6.00 -3.54 -14.55
N LYS A 51 6.69 -2.84 -13.65
CA LYS A 51 7.87 -3.36 -12.93
C LYS A 51 7.60 -4.68 -12.20
N SER A 52 6.52 -4.75 -11.42
CA SER A 52 6.10 -5.97 -10.71
C SER A 52 5.80 -7.13 -11.67
N THR A 53 5.20 -6.83 -12.83
CA THR A 53 4.96 -7.82 -13.90
C THR A 53 6.26 -8.35 -14.48
N ILE A 54 7.26 -7.48 -14.69
CA ILE A 54 8.60 -7.88 -15.14
C ILE A 54 9.29 -8.75 -14.08
N ALA A 55 9.29 -8.33 -12.82
CA ALA A 55 9.87 -9.09 -11.71
C ALA A 55 9.26 -10.50 -11.60
N ARG A 56 7.94 -10.60 -11.75
CA ARG A 56 7.24 -11.89 -11.79
C ARG A 56 7.63 -12.74 -13.00
N THR A 57 7.68 -12.14 -14.19
CA THR A 57 8.06 -12.87 -15.42
C THR A 57 9.49 -13.40 -15.33
N VAL A 58 10.41 -12.61 -14.76
CA VAL A 58 11.80 -13.04 -14.49
C VAL A 58 11.82 -14.19 -13.46
N SER A 59 10.99 -14.11 -12.41
CA SER A 59 10.86 -15.19 -11.42
C SER A 59 10.45 -16.50 -12.08
N ASP A 60 9.37 -16.47 -12.87
CA ASP A 60 8.82 -17.64 -13.54
C ASP A 60 9.80 -18.22 -14.57
N LYS A 61 10.56 -17.35 -15.26
CA LYS A 61 11.60 -17.76 -16.22
C LYS A 61 12.77 -18.47 -15.52
N ILE A 62 13.28 -17.91 -14.42
CA ILE A 62 14.35 -18.56 -13.64
C ILE A 62 13.89 -19.90 -13.08
N GLU A 63 12.63 -20.00 -12.62
CA GLU A 63 12.08 -21.26 -12.13
C GLU A 63 11.91 -22.30 -13.24
N SER A 64 11.45 -21.92 -14.44
CA SER A 64 11.18 -22.84 -15.53
C SER A 64 12.44 -23.37 -16.21
N GLU A 65 13.48 -22.53 -16.35
CA GLU A 65 14.78 -22.92 -16.91
C GLU A 65 15.67 -23.66 -15.89
N GLY A 66 15.35 -23.52 -14.59
CA GLY A 66 16.01 -24.22 -13.50
C GLY A 66 17.52 -23.91 -13.39
N ASP A 67 18.29 -24.88 -12.91
CA ASP A 67 19.73 -24.71 -12.66
C ASP A 67 20.55 -24.54 -13.96
N GLY A 68 19.97 -24.80 -15.14
CA GLY A 68 20.63 -24.66 -16.44
C GLY A 68 21.03 -23.22 -16.79
N LEU A 69 20.41 -22.24 -16.14
CA LEU A 69 20.73 -20.81 -16.31
C LEU A 69 21.94 -20.38 -15.45
N GLY A 70 22.43 -21.23 -14.54
CA GLY A 70 23.51 -20.86 -13.60
C GLY A 70 23.07 -19.90 -12.48
N VAL A 71 21.76 -19.62 -12.40
CA VAL A 71 21.11 -18.84 -11.34
C VAL A 71 19.92 -19.61 -10.80
N LYS A 72 19.45 -19.23 -9.61
CA LYS A 72 18.26 -19.84 -8.99
C LYS A 72 17.44 -18.82 -8.24
N LEU A 73 16.12 -18.88 -8.38
CA LEU A 73 15.23 -18.06 -7.57
C LEU A 73 15.26 -18.59 -6.12
N ALA A 74 15.82 -17.79 -5.23
CA ALA A 74 16.08 -18.18 -3.86
C ALA A 74 14.93 -17.77 -2.94
N ALA A 75 14.44 -16.54 -3.13
CA ALA A 75 13.33 -15.96 -2.40
C ALA A 75 12.74 -14.75 -3.15
N SER A 76 11.51 -14.37 -2.82
CA SER A 76 10.86 -13.16 -3.28
C SER A 76 10.07 -12.48 -2.17
N TRP A 77 10.04 -11.15 -2.21
CA TRP A 77 9.27 -10.31 -1.30
C TRP A 77 8.64 -9.16 -2.08
N VAL A 78 7.38 -8.88 -1.78
CA VAL A 78 6.63 -7.76 -2.36
C VAL A 78 6.22 -6.84 -1.22
N PHE A 79 6.76 -5.62 -1.22
CA PHE A 79 6.24 -4.54 -0.39
C PHE A 79 4.93 -4.08 -1.00
N SER A 80 3.91 -3.94 -0.14
CA SER A 80 2.62 -3.48 -0.62
C SER A 80 1.82 -2.81 0.49
N ARG A 81 1.49 -1.53 0.28
CA ARG A 81 0.60 -0.77 1.18
C ARG A 81 -0.78 -1.43 1.26
N ARG A 82 -1.26 -1.99 0.14
CA ARG A 82 -2.53 -2.73 0.04
C ARG A 82 -2.62 -3.91 0.98
N THR A 83 -1.53 -4.65 1.16
CA THR A 83 -1.47 -5.85 2.02
C THR A 83 -0.94 -5.55 3.43
N GLY A 84 -0.61 -4.28 3.74
CA GLY A 84 0.03 -3.88 4.98
C GLY A 84 1.47 -4.35 5.13
N ARG A 85 2.12 -4.77 4.03
CA ARG A 85 3.54 -5.17 4.01
C ARG A 85 4.41 -3.96 3.70
N THR A 86 4.46 -3.01 4.63
CA THR A 86 5.22 -1.76 4.48
C THR A 86 6.51 -1.75 5.30
N THR A 87 6.68 -2.68 6.25
CA THR A 87 7.84 -2.74 7.15
C THR A 87 8.76 -3.91 6.84
N ILE A 88 10.01 -3.83 7.32
CA ILE A 88 11.01 -4.90 7.13
C ILE A 88 11.04 -5.92 8.27
N ALA A 89 10.18 -5.78 9.29
CA ALA A 89 10.18 -6.62 10.49
C ALA A 89 10.06 -8.13 10.18
N LYS A 90 9.33 -8.48 9.12
CA LYS A 90 9.16 -9.88 8.66
C LYS A 90 9.99 -10.22 7.42
N PHE A 91 10.75 -9.27 6.87
CA PHE A 91 11.48 -9.45 5.62
C PHE A 91 12.50 -10.60 5.73
N PHE A 92 13.56 -10.45 6.53
CA PHE A 92 14.61 -11.47 6.63
C PHE A 92 14.14 -12.82 7.19
N PRO A 93 13.23 -12.89 8.19
CA PRO A 93 12.62 -14.15 8.60
C PRO A 93 11.89 -14.87 7.46
N THR A 94 11.15 -14.14 6.64
CA THR A 94 10.43 -14.72 5.50
C THR A 94 11.39 -15.17 4.40
N ILE A 95 12.41 -14.36 4.10
CA ILE A 95 13.48 -14.74 3.16
C ILE A 95 14.19 -16.01 3.63
N ALA A 96 14.55 -16.12 4.90
CA ALA A 96 15.18 -17.32 5.47
C ALA A 96 14.30 -18.57 5.33
N TYR A 97 13.00 -18.43 5.61
CA TYR A 97 12.03 -19.50 5.41
C TYR A 97 11.95 -19.95 3.93
N GLN A 98 11.86 -19.01 2.99
CA GLN A 98 11.81 -19.32 1.56
C GLN A 98 13.11 -19.96 1.07
N LEU A 99 14.27 -19.50 1.56
CA LEU A 99 15.56 -20.12 1.28
C LEU A 99 15.61 -21.57 1.77
N ALA A 100 15.03 -21.89 2.91
CA ALA A 100 14.95 -23.26 3.42
C ALA A 100 14.12 -24.19 2.52
N ILE A 101 13.17 -23.62 1.77
CA ILE A 101 12.35 -24.35 0.80
C ILE A 101 13.10 -24.50 -0.53
N SER A 102 13.71 -23.43 -1.04
CA SER A 102 14.38 -23.42 -2.35
C SER A 102 15.76 -24.10 -2.31
N LEU A 103 16.41 -24.11 -1.15
CA LEU A 103 17.72 -24.71 -0.88
C LEU A 103 17.62 -25.67 0.32
N PRO A 104 17.04 -26.89 0.16
CA PRO A 104 16.74 -27.76 1.29
C PRO A 104 17.92 -28.09 2.23
N TRP A 105 19.16 -28.03 1.71
CA TRP A 105 20.38 -28.30 2.48
C TRP A 105 20.68 -27.24 3.56
N ILE A 106 20.08 -26.03 3.51
CA ILE A 106 20.24 -25.04 4.60
C ILE A 106 19.31 -25.26 5.79
N ARG A 107 18.30 -26.15 5.68
CA ARG A 107 17.26 -26.32 6.72
C ARG A 107 17.85 -26.60 8.09
N ALA A 108 18.77 -27.56 8.17
CA ALA A 108 19.36 -27.96 9.45
C ALA A 108 20.15 -26.82 10.12
N ASP A 109 20.82 -25.97 9.33
CA ASP A 109 21.54 -24.81 9.85
C ASP A 109 20.60 -23.70 10.33
N LEU A 110 19.47 -23.51 9.63
CA LEU A 110 18.42 -22.59 10.04
C LEU A 110 17.70 -23.06 11.32
N GLU A 111 17.34 -24.33 11.40
CA GLU A 111 16.73 -24.94 12.58
C GLU A 111 17.66 -24.81 13.79
N ARG A 112 18.97 -25.07 13.61
CA ARG A 112 19.97 -24.87 14.66
C ARG A 112 20.07 -23.40 15.06
N ALA A 113 20.13 -22.47 14.11
CA ALA A 113 20.20 -21.03 14.40
C ALA A 113 18.99 -20.52 15.19
N LEU A 114 17.79 -21.04 14.89
CA LEU A 114 16.55 -20.73 15.60
C LEU A 114 16.47 -21.42 16.98
N GLY A 115 17.00 -22.65 17.11
CA GLY A 115 17.09 -23.35 18.38
C GLY A 115 18.08 -22.71 19.35
N ASP A 116 19.24 -22.27 18.84
CA ASP A 116 20.30 -21.63 19.63
C ASP A 116 19.93 -20.20 20.06
N ASP A 117 19.20 -19.45 19.23
CA ASP A 117 18.82 -18.05 19.50
C ASP A 117 17.39 -17.76 18.99
N PRO A 118 16.33 -18.19 19.70
CA PRO A 118 14.95 -17.95 19.29
C PRO A 118 14.60 -16.46 19.16
N SER A 119 15.32 -15.60 19.89
CA SER A 119 15.11 -14.16 19.87
C SER A 119 15.54 -13.49 18.55
N ILE A 120 16.26 -14.20 17.68
CA ILE A 120 16.75 -13.70 16.37
C ILE A 120 15.64 -13.09 15.52
N LEU A 121 14.41 -13.60 15.61
CA LEU A 121 13.25 -13.11 14.86
C LEU A 121 12.84 -11.68 15.22
N ASN A 122 13.26 -11.18 16.39
CA ASN A 122 12.96 -9.83 16.88
C ASN A 122 14.22 -8.95 16.99
N GLN A 123 15.37 -9.44 16.55
CA GLN A 123 16.63 -8.69 16.59
C GLN A 123 16.77 -7.75 15.39
N THR A 124 17.84 -6.96 15.39
CA THR A 124 18.16 -6.03 14.30
C THR A 124 18.22 -6.73 12.93
N PRO A 125 17.79 -6.07 11.84
CA PRO A 125 17.84 -6.63 10.48
C PRO A 125 19.24 -7.10 10.07
N THR A 126 20.31 -6.39 10.45
CA THR A 126 21.70 -6.80 10.21
C THR A 126 22.01 -8.18 10.82
N ARG A 127 21.57 -8.42 12.06
CA ARG A 127 21.81 -9.69 12.77
C ARG A 127 20.97 -10.81 12.17
N GLN A 128 19.71 -10.53 11.80
CA GLN A 128 18.85 -11.45 11.07
C GLN A 128 19.48 -11.86 9.74
N PHE A 129 19.87 -10.90 8.89
CA PHE A 129 20.47 -11.19 7.60
C PHE A 129 21.75 -12.02 7.73
N LYS A 130 22.64 -11.64 8.65
CA LYS A 130 23.90 -12.37 8.88
C LYS A 130 23.67 -13.81 9.34
N LYS A 131 22.81 -14.03 10.36
CA LYS A 131 22.62 -15.36 10.96
C LYS A 131 21.68 -16.26 10.17
N LEU A 132 20.58 -15.71 9.64
CA LEU A 132 19.53 -16.48 8.98
C LEU A 132 19.73 -16.61 7.47
N VAL A 133 20.49 -15.71 6.83
CA VAL A 133 20.61 -15.72 5.36
C VAL A 133 22.04 -15.97 4.91
N ILE A 134 23.00 -15.16 5.35
CA ILE A 134 24.39 -15.28 4.89
C ILE A 134 25.06 -16.53 5.43
N ARG A 135 25.01 -16.76 6.75
CA ARG A 135 25.72 -17.87 7.40
C ARG A 135 25.35 -19.24 6.82
N PRO A 136 24.06 -19.59 6.58
CA PRO A 136 23.72 -20.90 6.03
C PRO A 136 24.19 -21.10 4.58
N ILE A 137 24.22 -20.05 3.76
CA ILE A 137 24.50 -20.19 2.32
C ILE A 137 26.00 -20.07 2.01
N LYS A 138 26.73 -19.28 2.80
CA LYS A 138 28.14 -18.95 2.58
C LYS A 138 29.06 -20.16 2.30
N PRO A 139 28.93 -21.32 2.97
CA PRO A 139 29.79 -22.49 2.71
C PRO A 139 29.65 -23.07 1.30
N PHE A 140 28.55 -22.77 0.60
CA PHE A 140 28.19 -23.40 -0.68
C PHE A 140 28.30 -22.43 -1.86
N ARG A 141 28.82 -21.22 -1.65
CA ARG A 141 28.88 -20.13 -2.63
C ARG A 141 29.49 -20.49 -3.99
N GLU A 142 30.39 -21.48 -4.02
CA GLU A 142 31.12 -21.92 -5.22
C GLU A 142 30.50 -23.19 -5.84
N SER A 143 29.51 -23.80 -5.17
CA SER A 143 28.95 -25.11 -5.53
C SER A 143 27.48 -25.05 -5.91
N ILE A 144 26.88 -23.85 -5.97
CA ILE A 144 25.46 -23.66 -6.28
C ILE A 144 25.28 -22.61 -7.39
N PRO A 145 24.21 -22.72 -8.19
CA PRO A 145 23.74 -21.62 -9.01
C PRO A 145 23.56 -20.36 -8.16
N THR A 146 23.87 -19.19 -8.72
CA THR A 146 23.82 -17.92 -7.97
C THR A 146 22.39 -17.66 -7.48
N PRO A 147 22.12 -17.61 -6.17
CA PRO A 147 20.77 -17.41 -5.67
C PRO A 147 20.34 -15.94 -5.79
N ILE A 148 19.19 -15.71 -6.42
CA ILE A 148 18.59 -14.40 -6.64
C ILE A 148 17.44 -14.19 -5.64
N ILE A 149 17.43 -13.03 -4.99
CA ILE A 149 16.33 -12.53 -4.17
C ILE A 149 15.65 -11.38 -4.92
N ILE A 150 14.33 -11.48 -5.09
CA ILE A 150 13.54 -10.43 -5.73
C ILE A 150 12.83 -9.60 -4.66
N VAL A 151 13.04 -8.29 -4.69
CA VAL A 151 12.42 -7.31 -3.81
C VAL A 151 11.59 -6.36 -4.65
N ASP A 152 10.29 -6.59 -4.70
CA ASP A 152 9.36 -5.80 -5.51
C ASP A 152 8.74 -4.67 -4.69
N GLY A 153 8.70 -3.47 -5.28
CA GLY A 153 7.98 -2.31 -4.76
C GLY A 153 8.65 -1.64 -3.56
N LEU A 154 9.98 -1.47 -3.54
CA LEU A 154 10.68 -0.86 -2.39
C LEU A 154 10.12 0.52 -1.99
N ASP A 155 9.57 1.30 -2.94
CA ASP A 155 8.88 2.57 -2.68
C ASP A 155 7.57 2.46 -1.88
N GLU A 156 7.03 1.24 -1.73
CA GLU A 156 5.89 0.95 -0.87
C GLU A 156 6.29 0.57 0.55
N CYS A 157 7.60 0.48 0.85
CA CYS A 157 8.14 0.30 2.18
C CYS A 157 8.23 1.66 2.90
N ASP A 158 8.09 1.65 4.23
CA ASP A 158 8.32 2.83 5.07
C ASP A 158 9.76 3.34 4.87
N ASP A 159 9.95 4.64 4.64
CA ASP A 159 11.23 5.20 4.17
C ASP A 159 12.43 4.84 5.06
N VAL A 160 12.26 4.89 6.39
CA VAL A 160 13.29 4.52 7.37
C VAL A 160 13.66 3.04 7.28
N ASP A 161 12.66 2.18 7.09
CA ASP A 161 12.85 0.73 6.97
C ASP A 161 13.47 0.38 5.60
N ALA A 162 13.08 1.07 4.53
CA ALA A 162 13.63 0.92 3.19
C ALA A 162 15.13 1.27 3.15
N ASP A 163 15.51 2.41 3.74
CA ASP A 163 16.92 2.82 3.84
C ASP A 163 17.74 1.81 4.65
N ARG A 164 17.21 1.38 5.81
CA ARG A 164 17.84 0.36 6.65
C ARG A 164 18.01 -0.98 5.95
N LEU A 165 17.06 -1.39 5.12
CA LEU A 165 17.17 -2.61 4.31
C LEU A 165 18.33 -2.48 3.31
N MET A 166 18.39 -1.37 2.58
CA MET A 166 19.43 -1.14 1.59
C MET A 166 20.82 -1.01 2.22
N GLU A 167 20.93 -0.39 3.39
CA GLU A 167 22.17 -0.35 4.19
C GLU A 167 22.66 -1.77 4.52
N VAL A 168 21.76 -2.64 5.02
CA VAL A 168 22.11 -4.03 5.36
C VAL A 168 22.52 -4.85 4.15
N ILE A 169 21.82 -4.69 3.02
CA ILE A 169 22.13 -5.40 1.78
C ILE A 169 23.48 -4.95 1.22
N THR A 170 23.70 -3.64 1.07
CA THR A 170 24.92 -3.09 0.46
C THR A 170 26.17 -3.37 1.30
N ALA A 171 26.09 -3.24 2.63
CA ALA A 171 27.19 -3.53 3.54
C ALA A 171 27.64 -5.00 3.50
N ALA A 172 26.75 -5.93 3.16
CA ALA A 172 27.11 -7.35 3.04
C ALA A 172 27.99 -7.65 1.81
N PHE A 173 27.94 -6.79 0.78
CA PHE A 173 28.78 -6.92 -0.41
C PHE A 173 30.19 -6.34 -0.21
N ASP A 174 30.36 -5.34 0.65
CA ASP A 174 31.68 -4.81 1.01
C ASP A 174 32.60 -5.87 1.61
N ALA A 175 32.02 -6.77 2.41
CA ALA A 175 32.76 -7.85 3.02
C ALA A 175 33.17 -8.95 2.02
N ARG A 176 32.67 -8.94 0.76
CA ARG A 176 32.77 -10.03 -0.23
C ARG A 176 32.30 -11.39 0.33
N GLN A 177 31.32 -11.35 1.25
CA GLN A 177 30.81 -12.55 1.93
C GLN A 177 29.43 -12.97 1.45
N CYS A 178 28.77 -12.18 0.61
CA CYS A 178 27.40 -12.41 0.18
C CYS A 178 27.38 -13.15 -1.17
N PRO A 179 26.92 -14.42 -1.20
CA PRO A 179 26.80 -15.17 -2.45
C PRO A 179 25.50 -14.89 -3.22
N LEU A 180 24.73 -13.88 -2.79
CA LEU A 180 23.39 -13.59 -3.29
C LEU A 180 23.40 -12.45 -4.30
N ARG A 181 22.36 -12.39 -5.12
CA ARG A 181 22.03 -11.21 -5.92
C ARG A 181 20.64 -10.70 -5.59
N PHE A 182 20.43 -9.40 -5.73
CA PHE A 182 19.15 -8.75 -5.46
C PHE A 182 18.62 -8.09 -6.73
N LEU A 183 17.43 -8.48 -7.17
CA LEU A 183 16.65 -7.69 -8.11
C LEU A 183 15.68 -6.84 -7.30
N VAL A 184 15.89 -5.54 -7.29
CA VAL A 184 15.08 -4.57 -6.55
C VAL A 184 14.28 -3.74 -7.55
N THR A 185 12.97 -3.64 -7.36
CA THR A 185 12.13 -2.71 -8.12
C THR A 185 11.70 -1.53 -7.25
N SER A 186 11.63 -0.34 -7.85
CA SER A 186 11.08 0.83 -7.19
C SER A 186 10.52 1.85 -8.18
N ARG A 187 9.79 2.86 -7.70
CA ARG A 187 9.54 4.08 -8.46
C ARG A 187 10.81 4.91 -8.66
N THR A 188 10.77 5.77 -9.67
CA THR A 188 11.73 6.87 -9.82
C THR A 188 11.62 7.80 -8.61
N GLY A 189 12.76 8.24 -8.07
CA GLY A 189 12.80 9.11 -6.90
C GLY A 189 12.59 8.39 -5.56
N CYS A 190 12.84 7.07 -5.50
CA CYS A 190 12.91 6.36 -4.23
C CYS A 190 14.24 6.66 -3.55
N ASP A 191 14.23 7.57 -2.57
CA ASP A 191 15.42 8.10 -1.91
C ASP A 191 16.27 6.99 -1.25
N ALA A 192 15.62 6.00 -0.63
CA ALA A 192 16.30 4.90 0.04
C ALA A 192 17.32 4.22 -0.88
N ILE A 193 16.93 3.75 -2.07
CA ILE A 193 17.87 3.09 -2.99
C ILE A 193 18.77 4.09 -3.73
N GLN A 194 18.27 5.28 -4.07
CA GLN A 194 19.03 6.31 -4.79
C GLN A 194 20.25 6.75 -4.00
N GLN A 195 20.12 6.99 -2.69
CA GLN A 195 21.24 7.43 -1.86
C GLN A 195 22.36 6.38 -1.78
N HIS A 196 22.02 5.09 -1.69
CA HIS A 196 23.02 4.01 -1.70
C HIS A 196 23.64 3.80 -3.09
N PHE A 197 22.85 3.99 -4.14
CA PHE A 197 23.33 3.98 -5.52
C PHE A 197 24.39 5.08 -5.75
N ASP A 198 24.09 6.31 -5.34
CA ASP A 198 24.99 7.45 -5.53
C ASP A 198 26.29 7.33 -4.69
N ARG A 199 26.23 6.63 -3.55
CA ARG A 199 27.41 6.36 -2.70
C ARG A 199 28.36 5.35 -3.33
N ASP A 200 27.84 4.31 -4.00
CA ASP A 200 28.65 3.24 -4.56
C ASP A 200 28.00 2.59 -5.79
N LEU A 201 28.20 3.23 -6.94
CA LEU A 201 27.70 2.77 -8.23
C LEU A 201 28.18 1.37 -8.61
N SER A 202 29.32 0.91 -8.08
CA SER A 202 29.91 -0.40 -8.43
C SER A 202 29.06 -1.58 -7.97
N LYS A 203 28.18 -1.36 -6.98
CA LYS A 203 27.25 -2.38 -6.47
C LYS A 203 25.98 -2.53 -7.28
N PHE A 204 25.70 -1.60 -8.20
CA PHE A 204 24.41 -1.52 -8.86
C PHE A 204 24.53 -1.61 -10.39
N TYR A 205 23.78 -2.54 -10.96
CA TYR A 205 23.31 -2.44 -12.33
C TYR A 205 21.94 -1.76 -12.27
N HIS A 206 21.70 -0.71 -13.04
CA HIS A 206 20.46 0.05 -12.98
C HIS A 206 19.80 0.17 -14.35
N LEU A 207 18.47 0.13 -14.38
CA LEU A 207 17.70 0.23 -15.61
C LEU A 207 16.45 1.08 -15.39
N ASN A 208 16.36 2.19 -16.12
CA ASN A 208 15.16 3.01 -16.19
C ASN A 208 14.19 2.43 -17.21
N LEU A 209 13.08 1.87 -16.75
CA LEU A 209 12.05 1.27 -17.59
C LEU A 209 11.38 2.29 -18.52
N TRP A 210 11.46 3.60 -18.21
CA TRP A 210 10.97 4.67 -19.08
C TRP A 210 11.74 4.75 -20.40
N CYS A 211 13.01 4.33 -20.44
CA CYS A 211 13.82 4.32 -21.65
C CYS A 211 13.42 3.20 -22.63
N TYR A 212 12.49 2.32 -22.24
CA TYR A 212 12.05 1.18 -23.04
C TYR A 212 10.60 1.38 -23.44
N SER A 213 10.37 1.56 -24.75
CA SER A 213 9.03 1.77 -25.28
C SER A 213 8.13 0.57 -24.97
N ALA A 214 6.97 0.86 -24.38
CA ALA A 214 5.88 -0.11 -24.24
C ALA A 214 4.77 0.11 -25.27
N CYS A 215 4.95 1.02 -26.23
CA CYS A 215 3.88 1.46 -27.13
C CYS A 215 3.29 0.28 -27.92
N ALA A 216 4.13 -0.56 -28.54
CA ALA A 216 3.67 -1.73 -29.28
C ALA A 216 2.91 -2.73 -28.39
N ALA A 217 3.41 -2.98 -27.18
CA ALA A 217 2.78 -3.87 -26.22
C ALA A 217 1.42 -3.36 -25.74
N ILE A 218 1.34 -2.07 -25.40
CA ILE A 218 0.11 -1.42 -24.98
C ILE A 218 -0.91 -1.40 -26.12
N ARG A 219 -0.46 -1.16 -27.35
CA ARG A 219 -1.30 -1.24 -28.56
C ARG A 219 -1.91 -2.63 -28.72
N THR A 220 -1.10 -3.69 -28.59
CA THR A 220 -1.57 -5.08 -28.62
C THR A 220 -2.56 -5.36 -27.49
N PHE A 221 -2.26 -4.89 -26.28
CA PHE A 221 -3.18 -5.00 -25.14
C PHE A 221 -4.54 -4.37 -25.43
N PHE A 222 -4.57 -3.13 -25.94
CA PHE A 222 -5.82 -2.47 -26.34
C PHE A 222 -6.55 -3.26 -27.41
N GLN A 223 -5.85 -3.74 -28.43
CA GLN A 223 -6.43 -4.53 -29.51
C GLN A 223 -7.13 -5.77 -28.96
N VAL A 224 -6.47 -6.53 -28.08
CA VAL A 224 -7.02 -7.76 -27.49
C VAL A 224 -8.20 -7.44 -26.58
N GLU A 225 -8.04 -6.52 -25.63
CA GLU A 225 -9.06 -6.30 -24.59
C GLU A 225 -10.29 -5.54 -25.10
N LEU A 226 -10.11 -4.52 -25.95
CA LEU A 226 -11.25 -3.81 -26.56
C LEU A 226 -11.97 -4.72 -27.54
N ARG A 227 -11.27 -5.64 -28.23
CA ARG A 227 -11.94 -6.62 -29.08
C ARG A 227 -12.88 -7.54 -28.29
N LYS A 228 -12.47 -8.00 -27.10
CA LYS A 228 -13.35 -8.77 -26.20
C LYS A 228 -14.63 -8.00 -25.86
N ILE A 229 -14.50 -6.69 -25.57
CA ILE A 229 -15.65 -5.83 -25.27
C ILE A 229 -16.57 -5.72 -26.49
N TYR A 230 -16.02 -5.53 -27.69
CA TYR A 230 -16.80 -5.48 -28.92
C TYR A 230 -17.56 -6.78 -29.17
N ASP A 231 -16.88 -7.91 -29.13
CA ASP A 231 -17.51 -9.21 -29.39
C ASP A 231 -18.61 -9.54 -28.36
N GLY A 232 -18.41 -9.15 -27.09
CA GLY A 232 -19.40 -9.34 -26.03
C GLY A 232 -20.57 -8.34 -26.03
N ARG A 233 -20.39 -7.12 -26.54
CA ARG A 233 -21.39 -6.03 -26.46
C ARG A 233 -21.76 -5.38 -27.79
N LYS A 234 -21.44 -6.00 -28.92
CA LYS A 234 -21.71 -5.49 -30.28
C LYS A 234 -23.13 -4.95 -30.49
N ARG A 235 -24.16 -5.62 -29.94
CA ARG A 235 -25.58 -5.21 -30.08
C ARG A 235 -25.91 -3.87 -29.41
N HIS A 236 -25.08 -3.42 -28.49
CA HIS A 236 -25.26 -2.17 -27.74
C HIS A 236 -24.36 -1.03 -28.26
N MET A 237 -23.72 -1.22 -29.42
CA MET A 237 -22.82 -0.26 -30.03
C MET A 237 -23.32 0.13 -31.42
N ASN A 238 -22.95 1.33 -31.91
CA ASN A 238 -23.26 1.78 -33.27
C ASN A 238 -21.98 1.89 -34.13
N VAL A 239 -21.10 0.90 -34.02
CA VAL A 239 -19.84 0.82 -34.77
C VAL A 239 -19.74 -0.53 -35.48
N LYS A 240 -19.08 -0.55 -36.63
CA LYS A 240 -18.82 -1.77 -37.41
C LYS A 240 -17.42 -2.30 -37.10
N ALA A 241 -17.20 -3.59 -37.36
CA ALA A 241 -15.86 -4.16 -37.28
C ALA A 241 -14.99 -3.65 -38.45
N PRO A 242 -13.67 -3.52 -38.25
CA PRO A 242 -12.95 -3.71 -36.99
C PRO A 242 -13.20 -2.56 -35.99
N TRP A 243 -13.33 -2.91 -34.70
CA TRP A 243 -13.36 -1.93 -33.60
C TRP A 243 -12.42 -2.40 -32.47
N PRO A 244 -11.60 -1.49 -31.92
CA PRO A 244 -11.32 -0.13 -32.43
C PRO A 244 -10.62 -0.17 -33.80
N SER A 245 -10.59 0.95 -34.51
CA SER A 245 -9.78 1.08 -35.74
C SER A 245 -8.29 1.06 -35.44
N THR A 246 -7.46 0.81 -36.45
CA THR A 246 -6.00 0.84 -36.33
C THR A 246 -5.50 2.20 -35.83
N GLU A 247 -6.07 3.29 -36.35
CA GLU A 247 -5.73 4.66 -35.96
C GLU A 247 -6.14 4.94 -34.51
N GLN A 248 -7.30 4.43 -34.07
CA GLN A 248 -7.71 4.55 -32.68
C GLN A 248 -6.74 3.81 -31.75
N LEU A 249 -6.29 2.61 -32.12
CA LEU A 249 -5.29 1.85 -31.35
C LEU A 249 -3.95 2.59 -31.24
N ASP A 250 -3.48 3.20 -32.32
CA ASP A 250 -2.22 3.95 -32.34
C ASP A 250 -2.31 5.21 -31.45
N VAL A 251 -3.42 5.94 -31.52
CA VAL A 251 -3.69 7.10 -30.66
C VAL A 251 -3.76 6.70 -29.19
N LEU A 252 -4.46 5.61 -28.86
CA LEU A 252 -4.58 5.10 -27.49
C LEU A 252 -3.22 4.67 -26.93
N ALA A 253 -2.42 3.96 -27.73
CA ALA A 253 -1.08 3.53 -27.33
C ALA A 253 -0.13 4.71 -27.10
N SER A 254 -0.20 5.74 -27.96
CA SER A 254 0.54 6.98 -27.77
C SER A 254 0.10 7.72 -26.50
N LYS A 255 -1.21 7.86 -26.25
CA LYS A 255 -1.76 8.53 -25.05
C LYS A 255 -1.43 7.82 -23.74
N ALA A 256 -1.23 6.51 -23.78
CA ALA A 256 -0.85 5.74 -22.61
C ALA A 256 0.56 6.07 -22.10
N ASP A 257 1.43 6.65 -22.94
CA ASP A 257 2.78 7.10 -22.58
C ASP A 257 3.59 6.05 -21.81
N GLY A 258 3.51 4.79 -22.26
CA GLY A 258 4.19 3.66 -21.64
C GLY A 258 3.59 3.13 -20.33
N LEU A 259 2.45 3.67 -19.88
CA LEU A 259 1.75 3.27 -18.67
C LEU A 259 0.68 2.22 -18.95
N PHE A 260 0.95 0.96 -18.59
CA PHE A 260 -0.06 -0.10 -18.68
C PHE A 260 -1.27 0.15 -17.79
N ILE A 261 -1.10 0.90 -16.68
CA ILE A 261 -2.24 1.29 -15.85
C ILE A 261 -3.23 2.19 -16.60
N TYR A 262 -2.74 3.08 -17.47
CA TYR A 262 -3.63 3.89 -18.30
C TYR A 262 -4.48 2.97 -19.18
N ALA A 263 -3.83 2.03 -19.85
CA ALA A 263 -4.49 1.12 -20.76
C ALA A 263 -5.53 0.23 -20.06
N SER A 264 -5.17 -0.37 -18.93
CA SER A 264 -6.08 -1.23 -18.17
C SER A 264 -7.24 -0.45 -17.55
N THR A 265 -6.99 0.77 -17.05
CA THR A 265 -8.03 1.65 -16.51
C THR A 265 -9.01 2.07 -17.61
N LEU A 266 -8.52 2.46 -18.79
CA LEU A 266 -9.37 2.88 -19.91
C LEU A 266 -10.23 1.72 -20.40
N VAL A 267 -9.63 0.54 -20.59
CA VAL A 267 -10.36 -0.67 -20.96
C VAL A 267 -11.46 -0.98 -19.93
N LYS A 268 -11.15 -0.92 -18.63
CA LYS A 268 -12.15 -1.14 -17.57
C LYS A 268 -13.26 -0.09 -17.61
N PHE A 269 -12.93 1.19 -17.76
CA PHE A 269 -13.91 2.27 -17.89
C PHE A 269 -14.86 2.06 -19.07
N VAL A 270 -14.30 1.69 -20.24
CA VAL A 270 -15.09 1.33 -21.42
C VAL A 270 -15.92 0.08 -21.16
N ALA A 271 -15.38 -0.89 -20.40
CA ALA A 271 -16.03 -2.16 -20.02
C ALA A 271 -17.19 -1.99 -19.02
N GLU A 272 -17.18 -0.94 -18.19
CA GLU A 272 -18.18 -0.72 -17.13
C GLU A 272 -19.62 -0.76 -17.64
N LYS A 273 -20.52 -1.16 -16.74
CA LYS A 273 -21.98 -1.12 -16.96
C LYS A 273 -22.44 0.34 -16.99
N GLY A 274 -23.53 0.61 -17.70
CA GLY A 274 -24.03 1.97 -17.93
C GLY A 274 -23.32 2.66 -19.11
N GLY A 275 -24.12 3.21 -20.03
CA GLY A 275 -23.61 3.87 -21.23
C GLY A 275 -23.17 2.93 -22.35
N ARG A 276 -22.74 3.54 -23.45
CA ARG A 276 -22.36 2.87 -24.71
C ARG A 276 -20.83 2.78 -24.82
N PRO A 277 -20.23 1.59 -25.00
CA PRO A 277 -18.77 1.46 -24.98
C PRO A 277 -18.06 2.20 -26.12
N ASP A 278 -18.69 2.28 -27.28
CA ASP A 278 -18.18 3.06 -28.42
C ASP A 278 -18.11 4.56 -28.09
N ARG A 279 -19.14 5.11 -27.42
CA ARG A 279 -19.12 6.51 -26.95
C ARG A 279 -18.12 6.74 -25.83
N LYS A 280 -18.04 5.84 -24.85
CA LYS A 280 -17.05 5.93 -23.77
C LYS A 280 -15.62 5.96 -24.32
N LEU A 281 -15.34 5.17 -25.36
CA LEU A 281 -14.04 5.18 -26.02
C LEU A 281 -13.78 6.52 -26.73
N GLU A 282 -14.76 7.04 -27.49
CA GLU A 282 -14.65 8.36 -28.15
C GLU A 282 -14.39 9.47 -27.13
N GLU A 283 -15.17 9.54 -26.04
CA GLU A 283 -14.99 10.49 -24.96
C GLU A 283 -13.59 10.38 -24.32
N ALA A 284 -13.13 9.14 -24.08
CA ALA A 284 -11.81 8.85 -23.54
C ALA A 284 -10.66 9.15 -24.52
N MET A 285 -10.95 9.34 -25.80
CA MET A 285 -9.97 9.79 -26.78
C MET A 285 -9.92 11.32 -26.88
N GLU A 286 -11.08 11.98 -26.83
CA GLU A 286 -11.22 13.44 -26.98
C GLU A 286 -10.64 14.24 -25.81
N ARG A 287 -10.85 13.80 -24.56
CA ARG A 287 -10.54 14.61 -23.35
C ARG A 287 -9.12 14.46 -22.77
N HIS A 288 -8.17 13.76 -23.40
CA HIS A 288 -7.07 13.12 -22.64
C HIS A 288 -5.64 13.49 -23.02
N ASN A 289 -4.85 13.84 -21.99
CA ASN A 289 -3.38 13.86 -21.97
C ASN A 289 -2.90 13.18 -20.66
N GLY A 290 -2.87 11.85 -20.62
CA GLY A 290 -2.28 11.08 -19.51
C GLY A 290 -3.26 10.58 -18.43
N LEU A 291 -2.68 9.93 -17.40
CA LEU A 291 -3.40 9.14 -16.39
C LEU A 291 -4.34 9.98 -15.50
N ASP A 292 -3.95 11.19 -15.11
CA ASP A 292 -4.76 12.05 -14.24
C ASP A 292 -6.05 12.48 -14.94
N SER A 293 -5.99 12.82 -16.23
CA SER A 293 -7.20 13.11 -17.02
C SER A 293 -8.14 11.92 -17.13
N LEU A 294 -7.60 10.69 -17.17
CA LEU A 294 -8.42 9.47 -17.16
C LEU A 294 -9.11 9.27 -15.81
N TYR A 295 -8.43 9.50 -14.69
CA TYR A 295 -9.06 9.47 -13.36
C TYR A 295 -10.17 10.51 -13.23
N HIS A 296 -9.93 11.74 -13.69
CA HIS A 296 -10.97 12.78 -13.75
C HIS A 296 -12.18 12.34 -14.57
N GLN A 297 -11.99 11.69 -15.71
CA GLN A 297 -13.10 11.22 -16.55
C GLN A 297 -13.93 10.17 -15.83
N VAL A 298 -13.29 9.16 -15.23
CA VAL A 298 -13.98 8.13 -14.44
C VAL A 298 -14.79 8.77 -13.31
N LEU A 299 -14.17 9.64 -12.52
CA LEU A 299 -14.82 10.31 -11.40
C LEU A 299 -15.97 11.22 -11.89
N SER A 300 -15.78 12.01 -12.94
CA SER A 300 -16.83 12.89 -13.48
C SER A 300 -18.05 12.14 -14.05
N SER A 301 -17.86 10.87 -14.40
CA SER A 301 -18.90 9.98 -14.91
C SER A 301 -19.61 9.19 -13.79
N SER A 302 -19.04 9.19 -12.58
CA SER A 302 -19.65 8.61 -11.38
C SER A 302 -20.60 9.63 -10.75
N PRO A 303 -21.89 9.30 -10.53
CA PRO A 303 -22.88 10.26 -10.01
C PRO A 303 -22.56 10.84 -8.64
N SER A 304 -21.87 10.05 -7.80
CA SER A 304 -21.68 10.34 -6.38
C SER A 304 -20.25 10.76 -6.03
N SER A 305 -19.33 10.81 -7.01
CA SER A 305 -17.90 11.12 -6.78
C SER A 305 -17.65 12.52 -6.20
N GLY A 306 -18.55 13.47 -6.48
CA GLY A 306 -18.49 14.83 -5.93
C GLY A 306 -19.17 15.00 -4.56
N THR A 307 -19.67 13.92 -3.94
CA THR A 307 -20.40 14.01 -2.68
C THR A 307 -19.46 14.02 -1.46
N PRO A 308 -19.89 14.65 -0.34
CA PRO A 308 -19.14 14.57 0.92
C PRO A 308 -18.95 13.13 1.41
N LEU A 309 -19.89 12.23 1.12
CA LEU A 309 -19.77 10.83 1.50
C LEU A 309 -18.65 10.12 0.73
N PHE A 310 -18.55 10.35 -0.58
CA PHE A 310 -17.43 9.80 -1.37
C PHE A 310 -16.07 10.26 -0.83
N GLN A 311 -15.91 11.55 -0.57
CA GLN A 311 -14.68 12.09 0.03
C GLN A 311 -14.39 11.45 1.40
N ARG A 312 -15.42 11.22 2.23
CA ARG A 312 -15.26 10.54 3.52
C ARG A 312 -14.80 9.10 3.37
N ILE A 313 -15.37 8.35 2.43
CA ILE A 313 -14.98 6.96 2.16
C ILE A 313 -13.52 6.90 1.71
N ILE A 314 -13.17 7.63 0.64
CA ILE A 314 -11.82 7.60 0.07
C ILE A 314 -10.79 8.13 1.06
N GLY A 315 -11.09 9.24 1.74
CA GLY A 315 -10.19 9.83 2.73
C GLY A 315 -9.94 8.88 3.89
N SER A 316 -10.95 8.12 4.30
CA SER A 316 -10.80 7.16 5.39
C SER A 316 -9.93 5.98 4.99
N VAL A 317 -10.12 5.44 3.78
CA VAL A 317 -9.23 4.40 3.23
C VAL A 317 -7.77 4.87 3.18
N LEU A 318 -7.53 6.15 2.86
CA LEU A 318 -6.17 6.72 2.83
C LEU A 318 -5.56 6.94 4.23
N CYS A 319 -6.40 7.18 5.24
CA CYS A 319 -5.95 7.59 6.57
C CYS A 319 -5.91 6.45 7.60
N VAL A 320 -6.59 5.33 7.38
CA VAL A 320 -6.57 4.21 8.34
C VAL A 320 -5.20 3.53 8.36
N PRO A 321 -4.60 3.26 9.54
CA PRO A 321 -3.26 2.66 9.64
C PRO A 321 -3.23 1.19 9.20
N ARG A 322 -4.40 0.54 9.16
CA ARG A 322 -4.59 -0.80 8.63
C ARG A 322 -5.85 -0.82 7.80
N THR A 323 -5.79 -1.50 6.66
CA THR A 323 -6.94 -1.70 5.80
C THR A 323 -8.07 -2.35 6.59
N LEU A 324 -9.26 -1.76 6.50
CA LEU A 324 -10.48 -2.29 7.11
C LEU A 324 -11.25 -3.11 6.10
N ASP A 325 -12.00 -4.10 6.59
CA ASP A 325 -13.04 -4.73 5.79
C ASP A 325 -14.07 -3.68 5.31
N PHE A 326 -14.79 -3.97 4.23
CA PHE A 326 -15.75 -3.03 3.68
C PHE A 326 -16.90 -2.77 4.66
N ASP A 327 -17.38 -3.80 5.34
CA ASP A 327 -18.43 -3.70 6.35
C ASP A 327 -17.93 -2.95 7.59
N ASP A 328 -16.67 -3.21 7.99
CA ASP A 328 -16.02 -2.53 9.11
C ASP A 328 -15.84 -1.03 8.83
N LEU A 329 -15.52 -0.67 7.58
CA LEU A 329 -15.42 0.71 7.13
C LEU A 329 -16.79 1.40 7.14
N ALA A 330 -17.85 0.70 6.72
CA ALA A 330 -19.22 1.21 6.79
C ALA A 330 -19.66 1.48 8.24
N ASP A 331 -19.40 0.54 9.15
CA ASP A 331 -19.65 0.71 10.59
C ASP A 331 -18.84 1.88 11.16
N LEU A 332 -17.55 1.99 10.81
CA LEU A 332 -16.69 3.10 11.22
C LEU A 332 -17.23 4.46 10.74
N LEU A 333 -17.78 4.53 9.53
CA LEU A 333 -18.33 5.78 8.98
C LEU A 333 -19.77 6.05 9.43
N SER A 334 -20.40 5.09 10.11
CA SER A 334 -21.83 5.10 10.45
C SER A 334 -22.73 5.27 9.21
N VAL A 335 -22.44 4.51 8.15
CA VAL A 335 -23.14 4.55 6.86
C VAL A 335 -23.60 3.14 6.50
N ASP A 336 -24.76 3.02 5.85
CA ASP A 336 -25.23 1.73 5.35
C ASP A 336 -24.30 1.21 4.23
N VAL A 337 -24.05 -0.09 4.21
CA VAL A 337 -23.18 -0.72 3.21
C VAL A 337 -23.71 -0.47 1.79
N VAL A 338 -25.02 -0.51 1.59
CA VAL A 338 -25.66 -0.23 0.30
C VAL A 338 -25.43 1.21 -0.13
N ASP A 339 -25.52 2.16 0.80
CA ASP A 339 -25.24 3.58 0.51
C ASP A 339 -23.77 3.79 0.12
N MET A 340 -22.84 3.05 0.73
CA MET A 340 -21.44 3.04 0.30
C MET A 340 -21.27 2.45 -1.10
N GLU A 341 -21.89 1.31 -1.41
CA GLU A 341 -21.85 0.70 -2.74
C GLU A 341 -22.39 1.66 -3.82
N VAL A 342 -23.54 2.28 -3.56
CA VAL A 342 -24.15 3.29 -4.45
C VAL A 342 -23.24 4.51 -4.61
N THR A 343 -22.59 4.95 -3.54
CA THR A 343 -21.64 6.08 -3.59
C THR A 343 -20.42 5.78 -4.46
N LEU A 344 -20.00 4.52 -4.55
CA LEU A 344 -18.84 4.08 -5.33
C LEU A 344 -19.22 3.61 -6.74
N GLU A 345 -20.50 3.69 -7.13
CA GLU A 345 -20.96 3.31 -8.45
C GLU A 345 -20.25 4.14 -9.55
N GLY A 346 -19.84 3.46 -10.63
CA GLY A 346 -19.08 4.08 -11.72
C GLY A 346 -17.58 4.31 -11.44
N CYS A 347 -17.06 3.89 -10.28
CA CYS A 347 -15.62 3.98 -9.96
C CYS A 347 -14.90 2.61 -10.02
N HIS A 348 -15.52 1.56 -10.55
CA HIS A 348 -15.00 0.18 -10.53
C HIS A 348 -13.75 -0.02 -11.43
N SER A 349 -13.52 0.90 -12.36
CA SER A 349 -12.34 0.96 -13.21
C SER A 349 -11.09 1.45 -12.48
N ILE A 350 -11.26 2.11 -11.33
CA ILE A 350 -10.18 2.65 -10.49
C ILE A 350 -10.18 2.10 -9.05
N LEU A 351 -11.32 1.59 -8.57
CA LEU A 351 -11.50 0.96 -7.26
C LEU A 351 -11.92 -0.51 -7.41
N GLN A 352 -11.40 -1.37 -6.54
CA GLN A 352 -11.97 -2.68 -6.29
C GLN A 352 -12.96 -2.56 -5.14
N VAL A 353 -14.24 -2.45 -5.49
CA VAL A 353 -15.36 -2.50 -4.55
C VAL A 353 -15.74 -3.97 -4.35
N PRO A 354 -15.75 -4.49 -3.11
CA PRO A 354 -16.21 -5.85 -2.82
C PRO A 354 -17.67 -6.07 -3.21
N ASP A 355 -17.99 -7.29 -3.66
CA ASP A 355 -19.38 -7.72 -3.82
C ASP A 355 -19.84 -8.39 -2.53
N THR A 356 -20.60 -7.64 -1.72
CA THR A 356 -21.10 -8.07 -0.42
C THR A 356 -22.16 -9.17 -0.52
N ASN A 357 -22.74 -9.38 -1.72
CA ASN A 357 -23.78 -10.37 -1.97
C ASN A 357 -23.25 -11.72 -2.46
N CYS A 358 -21.93 -11.89 -2.65
CA CYS A 358 -21.34 -13.12 -3.17
C CYS A 358 -21.32 -14.26 -2.12
N PRO A 359 -22.05 -15.39 -2.34
CA PRO A 359 -22.06 -16.52 -1.42
C PRO A 359 -20.72 -17.27 -1.46
N GLY A 360 -19.89 -17.09 -0.43
CA GLY A 360 -18.54 -17.69 -0.35
C GLY A 360 -17.52 -16.81 0.37
N SER A 361 -17.85 -15.54 0.60
CA SER A 361 -17.00 -14.53 1.22
C SER A 361 -16.79 -14.69 2.74
N ARG A 362 -17.48 -15.63 3.40
CA ARG A 362 -17.42 -15.83 4.85
C ARG A 362 -16.03 -16.32 5.29
N GLY A 363 -15.27 -15.44 5.94
CA GLY A 363 -14.00 -15.75 6.62
C GLY A 363 -12.76 -15.08 6.05
N TRP A 364 -12.87 -14.32 4.95
CA TRP A 364 -11.75 -13.57 4.36
C TRP A 364 -12.05 -12.06 4.40
N MET A 365 -11.02 -11.23 4.59
CA MET A 365 -11.16 -9.77 4.59
C MET A 365 -11.34 -9.27 3.15
N HIS A 366 -12.41 -8.51 2.89
CA HIS A 366 -12.74 -7.89 1.61
C HIS A 366 -12.73 -6.37 1.75
N PRO A 367 -11.56 -5.73 1.74
CA PRO A 367 -11.48 -4.28 1.86
C PRO A 367 -11.82 -3.57 0.55
N LEU A 368 -12.23 -2.30 0.64
CA LEU A 368 -12.15 -1.37 -0.49
C LEU A 368 -10.68 -1.14 -0.85
N GLN A 369 -10.29 -1.38 -2.12
CA GLN A 369 -8.91 -1.20 -2.56
C GLN A 369 -8.81 -0.26 -3.76
N PHE A 370 -7.75 0.55 -3.78
CA PHE A 370 -7.32 1.23 -5.00
C PHE A 370 -6.72 0.19 -5.96
N LEU A 371 -7.16 0.18 -7.21
CA LEU A 371 -6.63 -0.75 -8.22
C LEU A 371 -5.17 -0.48 -8.56
N HIS A 372 -4.68 0.72 -8.26
CA HIS A 372 -3.32 1.10 -8.55
C HIS A 372 -2.75 2.10 -7.57
N ALA A 373 -1.47 1.94 -7.27
CA ALA A 373 -0.77 2.73 -6.27
C ALA A 373 -0.52 4.20 -6.68
N SER A 374 -0.81 4.60 -7.92
CA SER A 374 -0.80 6.03 -8.33
C SER A 374 -2.10 6.78 -8.03
N LEU A 375 -3.18 6.06 -7.70
CA LEU A 375 -4.48 6.67 -7.41
C LEU A 375 -4.52 7.35 -6.03
N PRO A 376 -3.94 6.77 -4.96
CA PRO A 376 -3.70 7.52 -3.72
C PRO A 376 -2.94 8.83 -3.95
N ASP A 377 -1.88 8.80 -4.77
CA ASP A 377 -1.08 10.00 -5.09
C ASP A 377 -1.87 11.04 -5.89
N PHE A 378 -2.91 10.61 -6.61
CA PHE A 378 -3.81 11.51 -7.31
C PHE A 378 -4.70 12.23 -6.29
N PHE A 379 -5.41 11.48 -5.42
CA PHE A 379 -6.30 12.07 -4.41
C PHE A 379 -5.59 12.97 -3.40
N THR A 380 -4.30 12.73 -3.13
CA THR A 380 -3.53 13.47 -2.11
C THR A 380 -2.74 14.65 -2.66
N ARG A 381 -2.92 15.04 -3.94
CA ARG A 381 -2.27 16.20 -4.54
C ARG A 381 -3.27 17.09 -5.23
N GLU A 382 -3.47 18.30 -4.70
CA GLU A 382 -4.48 19.24 -5.17
C GLU A 382 -4.32 19.60 -6.66
N GLU A 383 -3.08 19.75 -7.12
CA GLU A 383 -2.77 20.09 -8.52
C GLU A 383 -3.22 19.00 -9.49
N ARG A 384 -3.28 17.75 -9.01
CA ARG A 384 -3.67 16.58 -9.81
C ARG A 384 -5.16 16.34 -9.75
N SER A 385 -5.75 16.29 -8.54
CA SER A 385 -7.14 15.88 -8.34
C SER A 385 -8.17 17.00 -8.28
N LYS A 386 -7.75 18.25 -8.11
CA LYS A 386 -8.64 19.43 -8.06
C LYS A 386 -9.81 19.20 -7.09
N ASP A 387 -11.04 19.18 -7.59
CA ASP A 387 -12.28 18.99 -6.82
C ASP A 387 -12.34 17.66 -6.04
N TYR A 388 -11.53 16.67 -6.42
CA TYR A 388 -11.43 15.38 -5.74
C TYR A 388 -10.28 15.32 -4.73
N PHE A 389 -9.59 16.43 -4.45
CA PHE A 389 -8.50 16.48 -3.51
C PHE A 389 -8.94 16.15 -2.08
N ILE A 390 -8.12 15.32 -1.43
CA ILE A 390 -8.26 14.91 -0.04
C ILE A 390 -7.06 15.43 0.73
N ASP A 391 -7.34 16.44 1.55
CA ASP A 391 -6.40 16.97 2.54
C ASP A 391 -6.24 15.96 3.68
N ILE A 392 -5.20 15.11 3.58
CA ILE A 392 -4.93 14.03 4.54
C ILE A 392 -4.85 14.52 5.98
N PRO A 393 -4.11 15.60 6.30
CA PRO A 393 -4.13 16.18 7.64
C PRO A 393 -5.54 16.54 8.13
N LYS A 394 -6.34 17.26 7.34
CA LYS A 394 -7.72 17.60 7.73
C LYS A 394 -8.60 16.36 7.86
N HIS A 395 -8.38 15.34 7.04
CA HIS A 395 -9.17 14.09 7.11
C HIS A 395 -8.85 13.27 8.36
N HIS A 396 -7.58 13.22 8.80
CA HIS A 396 -7.22 12.62 10.09
C HIS A 396 -7.93 13.29 11.27
N VAL A 397 -8.04 14.61 11.22
CA VAL A 397 -8.77 15.40 12.21
C VAL A 397 -10.27 15.09 12.19
N TRP A 398 -10.87 14.99 11.01
CA TRP A 398 -12.26 14.58 10.87
C TRP A 398 -12.49 13.18 11.45
N LEU A 399 -11.62 12.22 11.11
CA LEU A 399 -11.67 10.86 11.65
C LEU A 399 -11.52 10.83 13.17
N LEU A 400 -10.61 11.63 13.73
CA LEU A 400 -10.42 11.74 15.18
C LEU A 400 -11.73 12.16 15.89
N VAL A 401 -12.39 13.20 15.39
CA VAL A 401 -13.69 13.63 15.94
C VAL A 401 -14.72 12.53 15.81
N HIS A 402 -14.75 11.85 14.67
CA HIS A 402 -15.73 10.81 14.41
C HIS A 402 -15.53 9.60 15.34
N VAL A 403 -14.30 9.09 15.49
CA VAL A 403 -14.00 7.98 16.40
C VAL A 403 -14.25 8.33 17.86
N ILE A 404 -14.00 9.57 18.25
CA ILE A 404 -14.34 10.06 19.60
C ILE A 404 -15.85 10.02 19.84
N ARG A 405 -16.66 10.45 18.87
CA ARG A 405 -18.13 10.39 18.98
C ARG A 405 -18.64 8.96 19.09
N ILE A 406 -18.09 8.04 18.30
CA ILE A 406 -18.44 6.60 18.39
C ILE A 406 -18.18 6.05 19.79
N ILE A 407 -17.03 6.41 20.39
CA ILE A 407 -16.69 6.06 21.77
C ILE A 407 -17.71 6.69 22.72
N GLU A 408 -17.93 8.01 22.64
CA GLU A 408 -18.84 8.75 23.52
C GLU A 408 -20.28 8.20 23.51
N ASP A 409 -20.83 7.92 22.34
CA ASP A 409 -22.20 7.42 22.19
C ASP A 409 -22.36 6.05 22.83
N LYS A 410 -21.34 5.19 22.73
CA LYS A 410 -21.39 3.87 23.40
C LYS A 410 -21.26 3.97 24.91
N PHE A 411 -20.36 4.81 25.42
CA PHE A 411 -20.14 4.91 26.87
C PHE A 411 -21.25 5.72 27.57
N SER A 412 -21.84 6.71 26.90
CA SER A 412 -22.98 7.48 27.45
C SER A 412 -24.28 6.67 27.51
N SER A 413 -24.43 5.65 26.65
CA SER A 413 -25.63 4.78 26.64
C SER A 413 -25.61 3.67 27.70
N HIS A 414 -24.48 3.45 28.38
CA HIS A 414 -24.27 2.29 29.27
C HIS A 414 -23.83 2.70 30.68
N HIS A 415 -24.43 3.75 31.24
CA HIS A 415 -24.13 4.33 32.57
C HIS A 415 -24.28 3.38 33.79
N THR A 416 -24.54 2.07 33.65
CA THR A 416 -24.95 1.25 34.79
C THR A 416 -24.14 -0.02 35.10
N ASN A 417 -23.10 -0.45 34.37
CA ASN A 417 -22.45 -1.74 34.73
C ASN A 417 -20.94 -1.94 34.47
N TYR A 418 -20.17 -0.92 34.06
CA TYR A 418 -18.74 -1.14 33.75
C TYR A 418 -17.80 -1.21 34.96
N HIS A 419 -18.25 -0.83 36.15
CA HIS A 419 -17.44 -0.94 37.36
C HIS A 419 -17.19 -2.38 37.82
N ALA A 420 -17.84 -3.39 37.21
CA ALA A 420 -17.83 -4.76 37.72
C ALA A 420 -16.88 -5.73 36.99
N ASN A 421 -16.36 -5.43 35.78
CA ASN A 421 -15.39 -6.33 35.13
C ASN A 421 -14.69 -5.72 33.90
N PRO A 422 -13.38 -5.39 33.98
CA PRO A 422 -12.59 -4.94 32.83
C PRO A 422 -12.41 -6.00 31.74
N GLY A 423 -12.73 -7.27 32.02
CA GLY A 423 -12.53 -8.42 31.12
C GLY A 423 -13.78 -8.97 30.44
N LEU A 424 -14.95 -8.34 30.61
CA LEU A 424 -16.17 -8.76 29.90
C LEU A 424 -16.14 -8.19 28.49
N PHE A 425 -15.70 -9.01 27.54
CA PHE A 425 -15.78 -8.81 26.10
C PHE A 425 -17.24 -8.56 25.69
N ILE A 426 -17.64 -7.29 25.66
CA ILE A 426 -18.79 -6.86 24.88
C ILE A 426 -18.36 -6.95 23.43
N ASP A 427 -19.22 -7.55 22.61
CA ASP A 427 -19.08 -7.62 21.17
C ASP A 427 -19.06 -6.19 20.61
N PHE A 428 -17.87 -5.60 20.54
CA PHE A 428 -17.70 -4.27 20.01
C PHE A 428 -17.96 -4.32 18.52
N SER A 429 -18.80 -3.40 18.02
CA SER A 429 -18.88 -3.21 16.58
C SER A 429 -17.47 -2.92 16.03
N PRO A 430 -17.18 -3.31 14.79
CA PRO A 430 -15.85 -3.13 14.23
C PRO A 430 -15.35 -1.68 14.27
N GLY A 431 -16.24 -0.71 14.01
CA GLY A 431 -15.98 0.72 14.09
C GLY A 431 -15.64 1.18 15.50
N LEU A 432 -16.31 0.69 16.54
CA LEU A 432 -15.95 0.99 17.94
C LEU A 432 -14.62 0.35 18.34
N SER A 433 -14.38 -0.90 17.92
CA SER A 433 -13.10 -1.59 18.11
C SER A 433 -11.95 -0.82 17.47
N TYR A 434 -12.15 -0.32 16.24
CA TYR A 434 -11.21 0.56 15.56
C TYR A 434 -11.00 1.86 16.33
N ALA A 435 -12.08 2.54 16.71
CA ALA A 435 -12.05 3.82 17.41
C ALA A 435 -11.20 3.73 18.68
N CYS A 436 -11.48 2.74 19.54
CA CYS A 436 -10.75 2.51 20.79
C CYS A 436 -9.25 2.26 20.56
N LYS A 437 -8.88 1.58 19.47
CA LYS A 437 -7.48 1.23 19.15
C LYS A 437 -6.72 2.37 18.47
N ASN A 438 -7.37 3.20 17.66
CA ASN A 438 -6.69 4.08 16.69
C ASN A 438 -6.94 5.56 16.89
N TRP A 439 -7.76 6.00 17.85
CA TRP A 439 -7.94 7.43 18.11
C TRP A 439 -6.61 8.17 18.37
N ARG A 440 -5.66 7.52 19.07
CA ARG A 440 -4.32 8.11 19.34
C ARG A 440 -3.50 8.31 18.07
N TYR A 441 -3.63 7.37 17.13
CA TYR A 441 -2.95 7.46 15.84
C TYR A 441 -3.40 8.72 15.11
N HIS A 442 -4.71 8.93 14.97
CA HIS A 442 -5.27 10.14 14.36
C HIS A 442 -4.98 11.41 15.16
N PHE A 443 -4.97 11.32 16.49
CA PHE A 443 -4.58 12.42 17.36
C PHE A 443 -3.14 12.89 17.11
N GLY A 444 -2.21 11.95 16.90
CA GLY A 444 -0.82 12.27 16.56
C GLY A 444 -0.71 13.18 15.33
N PHE A 445 -1.45 12.88 14.25
CA PHE A 445 -1.49 13.72 13.04
C PHE A 445 -2.15 15.08 13.29
N ALA A 446 -3.19 15.13 14.13
CA ALA A 446 -3.82 16.40 14.51
C ALA A 446 -2.83 17.35 15.23
N LEU A 447 -1.84 16.82 15.96
CA LEU A 447 -0.80 17.63 16.61
C LEU A 447 0.24 18.21 15.63
N GLU A 448 0.34 17.67 14.42
CA GLU A 448 1.30 18.09 13.40
C GLU A 448 0.73 19.15 12.45
N LEU A 449 -0.59 19.35 12.47
CA LEU A 449 -1.26 20.40 11.71
C LEU A 449 -0.87 21.80 12.19
N ASP A 450 -0.82 22.73 11.24
CA ASP A 450 -0.70 24.16 11.56
C ASP A 450 -1.81 24.54 12.55
N PRO A 451 -1.45 25.04 13.74
CA PRO A 451 -2.42 25.38 14.76
C PRO A 451 -3.44 26.46 14.33
N CYS A 452 -3.13 27.27 13.30
CA CYS A 452 -4.07 28.21 12.71
C CYS A 452 -5.22 27.52 11.96
N CYS A 453 -4.97 26.34 11.38
CA CYS A 453 -5.99 25.54 10.70
C CYS A 453 -6.98 24.93 11.71
N LEU A 454 -6.49 24.42 12.85
CA LEU A 454 -7.34 23.90 13.92
C LEU A 454 -8.24 24.98 14.53
N ARG A 455 -7.74 26.20 14.76
CA ARG A 455 -8.55 27.29 15.33
C ARG A 455 -9.72 27.73 14.46
N ARG A 456 -9.63 27.55 13.14
CA ARG A 456 -10.70 27.93 12.20
C ARG A 456 -11.86 26.94 12.21
N ASP A 457 -11.65 25.71 12.70
CA ASP A 457 -12.68 24.69 12.84
C ASP A 457 -13.24 24.68 14.28
N HIS A 458 -14.18 25.59 14.56
CA HIS A 458 -14.82 25.71 15.86
C HIS A 458 -15.52 24.42 16.33
N GLY A 459 -16.01 23.59 15.40
CA GLY A 459 -16.69 22.34 15.74
C GLY A 459 -15.74 21.27 16.25
N LEU A 460 -14.56 21.17 15.62
CA LEU A 460 -13.47 20.29 16.05
C LEU A 460 -12.95 20.65 17.45
N VAL A 461 -12.63 21.93 17.66
CA VAL A 461 -12.10 22.47 18.92
C VAL A 461 -13.05 22.16 20.07
N GLU A 462 -14.35 22.36 19.87
CA GLU A 462 -15.38 22.08 20.87
C GLU A 462 -15.55 20.58 21.15
N CYS A 463 -15.45 19.72 20.13
CA CYS A 463 -15.51 18.26 20.33
C CYS A 463 -14.30 17.75 21.13
N LEU A 464 -13.09 18.20 20.79
CA LEU A 464 -11.89 17.87 21.54
C LEU A 464 -11.99 18.34 22.99
N ARG A 465 -12.48 19.57 23.21
CA ARG A 465 -12.69 20.12 24.55
C ARG A 465 -13.68 19.28 25.37
N LYS A 466 -14.82 18.89 24.78
CA LYS A 466 -15.83 18.04 25.45
C LYS A 466 -15.29 16.66 25.80
N PHE A 467 -14.57 16.04 24.86
CA PHE A 467 -13.92 14.75 25.07
C PHE A 467 -12.93 14.84 26.23
N LEU A 468 -11.99 15.78 26.17
CA LEU A 468 -10.96 15.95 27.21
C LEU A 468 -11.55 16.27 28.58
N ALA A 469 -12.63 17.07 28.63
CA ALA A 469 -13.36 17.31 29.86
C ALA A 469 -13.95 16.01 30.42
N LYS A 470 -14.65 15.20 29.62
CA LYS A 470 -15.20 13.91 30.10
C LYS A 470 -14.11 12.93 30.54
N VAL A 471 -13.05 12.76 29.76
CA VAL A 471 -11.95 11.84 30.08
C VAL A 471 -11.23 12.24 31.36
N ALA A 472 -11.12 13.55 31.66
CA ALA A 472 -10.55 14.06 32.91
C ALA A 472 -11.40 13.79 34.15
N PHE A 473 -12.71 13.57 34.00
CA PHE A 473 -13.65 13.40 35.12
C PHE A 473 -14.15 11.96 35.32
N GLU A 474 -14.11 11.09 34.31
CA GLU A 474 -14.83 9.80 34.34
C GLU A 474 -13.94 8.53 34.27
N TRP A 475 -12.63 8.61 33.95
CA TRP A 475 -11.76 7.44 33.65
C TRP A 475 -10.56 7.30 34.61
N THR A 476 -10.08 6.06 34.88
CA THR A 476 -9.00 5.78 35.86
C THR A 476 -7.57 6.05 35.34
N LEU A 477 -6.64 6.33 36.27
CA LEU A 477 -5.22 6.62 36.01
C LEU A 477 -4.48 5.49 35.24
N GLU A 478 -4.83 4.23 35.48
CA GLU A 478 -4.24 3.07 34.80
C GLU A 478 -4.63 3.00 33.31
N MET A 479 -5.86 3.40 32.97
CA MET A 479 -6.28 3.61 31.59
C MET A 479 -5.50 4.76 30.93
N TRP A 480 -5.25 5.85 31.65
CA TRP A 480 -4.45 6.99 31.18
C TRP A 480 -2.96 6.66 31.00
N MET A 481 -2.34 5.86 31.88
CA MET A 481 -0.93 5.46 31.76
C MET A 481 -0.68 4.45 30.64
N ALA A 482 -1.67 3.62 30.30
CA ALA A 482 -1.66 2.84 29.06
C ALA A 482 -1.88 3.71 27.81
N VAL A 483 -2.28 4.99 27.99
CA VAL A 483 -2.77 5.91 26.96
C VAL A 483 -1.87 7.08 26.59
N MET A 484 -1.10 7.61 27.53
CA MET A 484 -0.31 8.82 27.32
C MET A 484 0.86 8.58 26.34
N PRO A 485 1.08 9.47 25.37
CA PRO A 485 2.17 9.34 24.41
C PRO A 485 3.51 9.70 25.05
N ARG A 486 4.61 9.44 24.33
CA ARG A 486 5.98 9.80 24.72
C ARG A 486 6.07 11.29 25.13
N GLN A 487 7.04 11.62 25.97
CA GLN A 487 7.21 12.94 26.63
C GLN A 487 7.16 14.13 25.64
N ASP A 488 7.64 13.94 24.42
CA ASP A 488 7.67 14.91 23.33
C ASP A 488 6.27 15.28 22.82
N GLN A 489 5.37 14.32 22.68
CA GLN A 489 3.99 14.55 22.27
C GLN A 489 3.12 15.10 23.40
N CYS A 490 3.45 14.82 24.67
CA CYS A 490 2.79 15.44 25.82
C CYS A 490 2.96 16.97 25.82
N ASN A 491 4.12 17.48 25.41
CA ASN A 491 4.36 18.92 25.29
C ASN A 491 3.56 19.53 24.14
N LYS A 492 3.47 18.85 23.00
CA LYS A 492 2.62 19.27 21.87
C LYS A 492 1.14 19.28 22.25
N LEU A 493 0.68 18.25 22.97
CA LEU A 493 -0.66 18.18 23.54
C LEU A 493 -0.91 19.37 24.48
N ARG A 494 -0.01 19.68 25.41
CA ARG A 494 -0.14 20.86 26.28
C ARG A 494 -0.24 22.17 25.49
N SER A 495 0.57 22.33 24.44
CA SER A 495 0.50 23.49 23.55
C SER A 495 -0.83 23.57 22.78
N LEU A 496 -1.35 22.43 22.31
CA LEU A 496 -2.65 22.33 21.63
C LEU A 496 -3.79 22.65 22.62
N LEU A 497 -3.73 22.11 23.84
CA LEU A 497 -4.69 22.39 24.91
C LEU A 497 -4.69 23.87 25.31
N ALA A 498 -3.51 24.49 25.39
CA ALA A 498 -3.36 25.91 25.74
C ALA A 498 -4.00 26.80 24.68
N MET A 499 -3.98 26.31 23.45
CA MET A 499 -4.55 26.97 22.31
C MET A 499 -6.08 26.79 22.18
N VAL A 500 -6.57 25.58 22.47
CA VAL A 500 -7.98 25.19 22.32
C VAL A 500 -8.83 25.69 23.49
N MET A 501 -8.29 25.73 24.70
CA MET A 501 -9.06 26.03 25.93
C MET A 501 -8.72 27.38 26.57
N GLY A 502 -7.69 28.07 26.09
CA GLY A 502 -7.12 29.24 26.77
C GLY A 502 -6.41 28.88 28.08
N ALA A 503 -5.66 29.83 28.65
CA ALA A 503 -4.85 29.60 29.85
C ALA A 503 -5.68 29.17 31.08
N GLU A 504 -6.89 29.70 31.24
CA GLU A 504 -7.80 29.36 32.35
C GLU A 504 -8.44 27.97 32.22
N GLY A 505 -8.73 27.51 30.99
CA GLY A 505 -9.27 26.17 30.76
C GLY A 505 -8.26 25.07 31.08
N LEU A 506 -6.99 25.33 30.76
CA LEU A 506 -5.87 24.40 31.01
C LEU A 506 -5.60 24.18 32.50
N LEU A 507 -5.69 25.24 33.31
CA LEU A 507 -5.58 25.14 34.76
C LEU A 507 -6.67 24.24 35.34
N LYS A 508 -7.93 24.34 34.89
CA LYS A 508 -9.02 23.46 35.37
C LYS A 508 -8.91 22.01 34.92
N THR A 509 -8.36 21.73 33.74
CA THR A 509 -8.21 20.34 33.25
C THR A 509 -6.99 19.64 33.87
N PHE A 510 -5.91 20.39 34.15
CA PHE A 510 -4.71 19.85 34.77
C PHE A 510 -4.65 19.97 36.30
N ASP A 511 -5.44 20.83 36.95
CA ASP A 511 -5.56 20.82 38.43
C ASP A 511 -6.14 19.49 38.94
N VAL A 512 -7.01 18.85 38.15
CA VAL A 512 -7.54 17.52 38.47
C VAL A 512 -6.48 16.42 38.22
N GLY A 513 -5.52 16.66 37.32
CA GLY A 513 -4.42 15.74 37.02
C GLY A 513 -3.17 15.91 37.92
N CYS A 514 -2.96 17.09 38.53
CA CYS A 514 -1.78 17.35 39.37
C CYS A 514 -1.85 16.68 40.75
N HIS A 515 -3.00 16.13 41.16
CA HIS A 515 -3.06 15.25 42.33
C HIS A 515 -2.47 13.84 42.10
N PHE A 516 -2.07 13.50 40.87
CA PHE A 516 -1.62 12.14 40.53
C PHE A 516 -0.14 12.01 40.15
N GLN A 517 0.70 13.01 40.45
CA GLN A 517 2.17 12.91 40.32
C GLN A 517 2.88 12.43 41.61
N ASN A 518 2.14 12.05 42.65
CA ASN A 518 2.70 11.64 43.95
C ASN A 518 2.29 10.23 44.42
N HIS A 519 2.03 9.28 43.51
CA HIS A 519 1.99 7.85 43.85
C HIS A 519 2.49 6.95 42.72
#